data_AF-A0AAD9PUL6-F1
#
_entry.id   AF-A0AAD9PUL6-F1
#
_cell.length_a   1.000
_cell.length_b   1.000
_cell.length_c   1.000
_cell.angle_alpha   90.00
_cell.angle_beta   90.00
_cell.angle_gamma   90.00
#
_symmetry.space_group_name_H-M   'P 1'
#
loop_
_entity.id
_entity.type
_entity.pdbx_description
1 polymer ?
#
loop_
_entity_poly.entity_id
_entity_poly.type
_entity_poly.pdbx_seq_one_letter_code
_entity_poly.pdbx_strand_id
1 'polypeptide(L)'
;MNYNIGISCLVISMSSLVSALELRPSREWDASALKKLENRLLPVLDTFISEKEDHLKELEDVLRRTPALRKMSASEVGKYLGNPLNQYFVVKRFVEDWGRLEDYMKSDNSSQDLLTQIMKGKNQIPSKDILNKSLRDLEKSKGIDPENYRVML
;
A
#
# COMPACT_ATOMS: atom_id res chain seq x y z
N MET A 1 -68.81 0.10 -11.00
CA MET A 1 -67.58 -0.53 -11.54
C MET A 1 -66.38 0.32 -11.15
N ASN A 2 -65.36 -0.32 -10.58
CA ASN A 2 -63.94 0.06 -10.56
C ASN A 2 -63.44 1.13 -9.56
N TYR A 3 -63.49 0.80 -8.26
CA TYR A 3 -62.63 1.42 -7.22
C TYR A 3 -61.46 0.52 -6.75
N ASN A 4 -61.22 -0.62 -7.42
CA ASN A 4 -60.22 -1.62 -6.99
C ASN A 4 -58.80 -1.42 -7.55
N ILE A 5 -58.59 -0.46 -8.46
CA ILE A 5 -57.29 -0.31 -9.15
C ILE A 5 -56.35 0.65 -8.39
N GLY A 6 -56.87 1.63 -7.66
CA GLY A 6 -56.05 2.63 -6.95
C GLY A 6 -55.36 2.12 -5.68
N ILE A 7 -55.99 1.19 -4.95
CA ILE A 7 -55.46 0.68 -3.68
C ILE A 7 -54.33 -0.33 -3.92
N SER A 8 -54.44 -1.15 -4.98
CA SER A 8 -53.43 -2.15 -5.33
C SER A 8 -52.09 -1.51 -5.71
N CYS A 9 -52.09 -0.44 -6.52
CA CYS A 9 -50.85 0.26 -6.89
C CYS A 9 -50.16 0.93 -5.69
N LEU A 10 -50.91 1.50 -4.73
CA LEU A 10 -50.33 2.08 -3.53
C LEU A 10 -49.71 1.02 -2.61
N VAL A 11 -50.36 -0.13 -2.46
CA VAL A 11 -49.83 -1.24 -1.65
C VAL A 11 -48.60 -1.87 -2.29
N ILE A 12 -48.56 -2.01 -3.63
CA ILE A 12 -47.39 -2.52 -4.36
C ILE A 12 -46.24 -1.50 -4.34
N SER A 13 -46.53 -0.20 -4.45
CA SER A 13 -45.53 0.86 -4.35
C SER A 13 -44.96 1.00 -2.93
N MET A 14 -45.79 0.84 -1.90
CA MET A 14 -45.35 0.84 -0.50
C MET A 14 -44.59 -0.44 -0.16
N SER A 15 -45.00 -1.60 -0.67
CA SER A 15 -44.30 -2.88 -0.50
C SER A 15 -42.89 -2.87 -1.12
N SER A 16 -42.75 -2.29 -2.31
CA SER A 16 -41.45 -2.15 -2.97
C SER A 16 -40.56 -1.11 -2.28
N LEU A 17 -41.12 -0.01 -1.77
CA LEU A 17 -40.38 0.95 -0.94
C LEU A 17 -39.96 0.35 0.41
N VAL A 18 -40.85 -0.39 1.08
CA VAL A 18 -40.56 -1.05 2.37
C VAL A 18 -39.50 -2.13 2.18
N SER A 19 -39.57 -2.93 1.11
CA SER A 19 -38.52 -3.92 0.80
C SER A 19 -37.17 -3.28 0.46
N ALA A 20 -37.17 -2.08 -0.13
CA ALA A 20 -35.95 -1.31 -0.39
C ALA A 20 -35.42 -0.59 0.87
N LEU A 21 -36.27 -0.32 1.86
CA LEU A 21 -35.95 0.39 3.09
C LEU A 21 -35.56 -0.54 4.27
N GLU A 22 -36.04 -1.79 4.27
CA GLU A 22 -35.85 -2.73 5.39
C GLU A 22 -34.51 -3.51 5.39
N LEU A 23 -33.69 -3.45 4.33
CA LEU A 23 -32.50 -4.30 4.23
C LEU A 23 -31.25 -3.63 3.65
N ARG A 24 -31.02 -2.34 3.95
CA ARG A 24 -29.63 -1.92 4.16
C ARG A 24 -29.40 -1.96 5.66
N PRO A 25 -28.76 -3.02 6.22
CA PRO A 25 -28.04 -2.79 7.46
C PRO A 25 -27.23 -1.52 7.22
N SER A 26 -27.31 -0.55 8.14
CA SER A 26 -26.47 0.63 8.13
C SER A 26 -25.03 0.14 8.10
N ARG A 27 -24.51 -0.09 6.89
CA ARG A 27 -23.24 -0.77 6.70
C ARG A 27 -22.24 0.23 7.25
N GLU A 28 -21.56 -0.15 8.32
CA GLU A 28 -20.65 0.75 9.07
C GLU A 28 -19.50 1.27 8.17
N TRP A 29 -19.38 0.76 6.95
CA TRP A 29 -18.51 1.24 5.89
C TRP A 29 -19.27 1.54 4.59
N ASP A 30 -18.77 2.52 3.83
CA ASP A 30 -19.20 2.81 2.47
C ASP A 30 -18.28 2.12 1.46
N ALA A 31 -18.78 1.07 0.81
CA ALA A 31 -18.05 0.31 -0.22
C ALA A 31 -17.68 1.17 -1.45
N SER A 32 -18.49 2.18 -1.79
CA SER A 32 -18.18 3.11 -2.89
C SER A 32 -17.03 4.04 -2.51
N ALA A 33 -17.02 4.53 -1.26
CA ALA A 33 -15.91 5.32 -0.73
C ALA A 33 -14.61 4.49 -0.67
N LEU A 34 -14.68 3.23 -0.24
CA LEU A 34 -13.54 2.32 -0.24
C LEU A 34 -13.00 2.06 -1.65
N LYS A 35 -13.86 1.88 -2.64
CA LYS A 35 -13.41 1.71 -4.03
C LYS A 35 -12.73 2.97 -4.57
N LYS A 36 -13.25 4.16 -4.23
CA LYS A 36 -12.62 5.44 -4.58
C LYS A 36 -11.26 5.61 -3.89
N LEU A 37 -11.15 5.19 -2.63
CA LEU A 37 -9.88 5.17 -1.89
C LEU A 37 -8.87 4.27 -2.58
N GLU A 38 -9.24 3.05 -2.97
CA GLU A 38 -8.38 2.12 -3.71
C GLU A 38 -7.90 2.74 -5.03
N ASN A 39 -8.80 3.32 -5.83
CA ASN A 39 -8.44 3.99 -7.08
C ASN A 39 -7.48 5.19 -6.88
N ARG A 40 -7.47 5.81 -5.70
CA ARG A 40 -6.53 6.88 -5.34
C ARG A 40 -5.18 6.33 -4.87
N LEU A 41 -5.18 5.20 -4.17
CA LEU A 41 -3.96 4.59 -3.62
C LEU A 41 -3.14 3.87 -4.70
N LEU A 42 -3.77 3.24 -5.69
CA LEU A 42 -3.07 2.46 -6.71
C LEU A 42 -2.03 3.28 -7.50
N PRO A 43 -2.32 4.49 -8.02
CA PRO A 43 -1.30 5.30 -8.71
C PRO A 43 -0.18 5.77 -7.79
N VAL A 44 -0.47 6.02 -6.51
CA VAL A 44 0.54 6.39 -5.51
C VAL A 44 1.46 5.22 -5.20
N LEU A 45 0.92 4.00 -5.14
CA LEU A 45 1.70 2.78 -5.01
C LEU A 45 2.60 2.54 -6.23
N ASP A 46 2.09 2.79 -7.44
CA ASP A 46 2.87 2.68 -8.69
C ASP A 46 4.03 3.70 -8.73
N THR A 47 3.77 4.93 -8.29
CA THR A 47 4.81 5.97 -8.13
C THR A 47 5.85 5.53 -7.11
N PHE A 48 5.41 5.04 -5.93
CA PHE A 48 6.30 4.53 -4.91
C PHE A 48 7.20 3.38 -5.42
N ILE A 49 6.64 2.44 -6.18
CA ILE A 49 7.41 1.34 -6.79
C ILE A 49 8.47 1.91 -7.73
N SER A 50 8.08 2.81 -8.62
CA SER A 50 9.00 3.44 -9.58
C SER A 50 10.15 4.16 -8.88
N GLU A 51 9.85 4.94 -7.83
CA GLU A 51 10.87 5.62 -7.02
C GLU A 51 11.80 4.63 -6.32
N LYS A 52 11.27 3.52 -5.79
CA LYS A 52 12.10 2.47 -5.17
C LYS A 52 12.97 1.72 -6.18
N GLU A 53 12.51 1.51 -7.40
CA GLU A 53 13.31 0.93 -8.47
C GLU A 53 14.47 1.85 -8.87
N ASP A 54 14.21 3.16 -8.97
CA ASP A 54 15.27 4.15 -9.24
C ASP A 54 16.26 4.24 -8.07
N HIS A 55 15.78 4.13 -6.83
CA HIS A 55 16.65 4.00 -5.64
C HIS A 55 17.55 2.79 -5.73
N LEU A 56 17.01 1.64 -6.12
CA LEU A 56 17.80 0.43 -6.29
C LEU A 56 18.87 0.60 -7.37
N LYS A 57 18.55 1.23 -8.51
CA LYS A 57 19.52 1.49 -9.58
C LYS A 57 20.70 2.36 -9.11
N GLU A 58 20.46 3.42 -8.35
CA GLU A 58 21.55 4.27 -7.81
C GLU A 58 22.45 3.47 -6.84
N LEU A 59 21.87 2.60 -6.01
CA LEU A 59 22.64 1.72 -5.12
C LEU A 59 23.49 0.71 -5.90
N GLU A 60 22.93 0.10 -6.95
CA GLU A 60 23.65 -0.80 -7.84
C GLU A 60 24.79 -0.10 -8.58
N ASP A 61 24.59 1.17 -8.95
CA ASP A 61 25.59 2.04 -9.56
C ASP A 61 26.79 2.27 -8.62
N VAL A 62 26.56 2.54 -7.34
CA VAL A 62 27.62 2.67 -6.32
C VAL A 62 28.39 1.35 -6.18
N LEU A 63 27.69 0.21 -6.16
CA LEU A 63 28.33 -1.10 -6.11
C LEU A 63 29.20 -1.37 -7.34
N ARG A 64 28.72 -1.01 -8.54
CA ARG A 64 29.46 -1.16 -9.80
C ARG A 64 30.72 -0.29 -9.84
N ARG A 65 30.65 0.92 -9.27
CA ARG A 65 31.76 1.87 -9.14
C ARG A 65 32.76 1.51 -8.02
N THR A 66 32.52 0.40 -7.29
CA THR A 66 33.44 -0.14 -6.29
C THR A 66 34.17 -1.43 -6.75
N PRO A 67 34.96 -1.43 -7.84
CA PRO A 67 35.48 -2.66 -8.43
C PRO A 67 36.86 -3.12 -7.90
N ALA A 68 37.70 -2.25 -7.35
CA ALA A 68 39.12 -2.60 -7.15
C ALA A 68 39.39 -3.48 -5.91
N LEU A 69 38.93 -3.07 -4.72
CA LEU A 69 39.30 -3.76 -3.47
C LEU A 69 38.45 -5.00 -3.17
N ARG A 70 37.24 -5.11 -3.75
CA ARG A 70 36.24 -6.13 -3.36
C ARG A 70 36.69 -7.57 -3.63
N LYS A 71 37.62 -7.76 -4.56
CA LYS A 71 38.11 -9.08 -5.01
C LYS A 71 39.58 -9.33 -4.67
N MET A 72 40.24 -8.41 -3.98
CA MET A 72 41.65 -8.53 -3.62
C MET A 72 41.80 -9.37 -2.35
N SER A 73 42.79 -10.26 -2.34
CA SER A 73 43.28 -10.89 -1.10
C SER A 73 43.97 -9.85 -0.20
N ALA A 74 44.14 -10.16 1.09
CA ALA A 74 44.77 -9.25 2.05
C ALA A 74 46.18 -8.77 1.61
N SER A 75 46.95 -9.65 0.96
CA SER A 75 48.28 -9.32 0.41
C SER A 75 48.21 -8.32 -0.75
N GLU A 76 47.21 -8.46 -1.63
CA GLU A 76 46.99 -7.56 -2.76
C GLU A 76 46.49 -6.19 -2.32
N VAL A 77 45.66 -6.14 -1.26
CA VAL A 77 45.23 -4.88 -0.64
C VAL A 77 46.45 -4.12 -0.10
N GLY A 78 47.35 -4.79 0.63
CA GLY A 78 48.56 -4.16 1.16
C GLY A 78 49.46 -3.56 0.06
N LYS A 79 49.63 -4.28 -1.06
CA LYS A 79 50.38 -3.77 -2.23
C LYS A 79 49.67 -2.60 -2.92
N TYR A 80 48.35 -2.69 -3.09
CA TYR A 80 47.56 -1.64 -3.71
C TYR A 80 47.59 -0.36 -2.88
N LEU A 81 47.37 -0.46 -1.57
CA LEU A 81 47.44 0.66 -0.63
C LEU A 81 48.87 1.14 -0.39
N GLY A 82 49.91 0.36 -0.73
CA GLY A 82 51.30 0.84 -0.68
C GLY A 82 51.59 1.99 -1.66
N ASN A 83 50.72 2.21 -2.66
CA ASN A 83 50.82 3.34 -3.59
C ASN A 83 50.01 4.55 -3.07
N PRO A 84 50.65 5.71 -2.81
CA PRO A 84 49.96 6.91 -2.31
C PRO A 84 48.80 7.40 -3.17
N LEU A 85 48.88 7.24 -4.50
CA LEU A 85 47.80 7.62 -5.40
C LEU A 85 46.59 6.69 -5.24
N ASN A 86 46.81 5.41 -5.02
CA ASN A 86 45.73 4.47 -4.72
C ASN A 86 45.09 4.74 -3.36
N GLN A 87 45.88 5.12 -2.34
CA GLN A 87 45.34 5.57 -1.06
C GLN A 87 44.45 6.80 -1.24
N TYR A 88 44.90 7.79 -2.02
CA TYR A 88 44.10 8.97 -2.35
C TYR A 88 42.77 8.58 -3.02
N PHE A 89 42.78 7.66 -4.00
CA PHE A 89 41.54 7.21 -4.65
C PHE A 89 40.59 6.47 -3.70
N VAL A 90 41.11 5.74 -2.73
CA VAL A 90 40.26 5.12 -1.68
C VAL A 90 39.60 6.20 -0.83
N VAL A 91 40.37 7.18 -0.34
CA VAL A 91 39.83 8.29 0.46
C VAL A 91 38.82 9.12 -0.34
N LYS A 92 39.14 9.46 -1.60
CA LYS A 92 38.24 10.17 -2.52
C LYS A 92 36.91 9.44 -2.68
N ARG A 93 36.92 8.11 -2.86
CA ARG A 93 35.69 7.31 -2.94
C ARG A 93 34.85 7.39 -1.66
N PHE A 94 35.47 7.39 -0.48
CA PHE A 94 34.74 7.58 0.77
C PHE A 94 34.14 8.98 0.93
N VAL A 95 34.86 10.01 0.50
CA VAL A 95 34.35 11.39 0.57
C VAL A 95 33.24 11.62 -0.46
N GLU A 96 33.43 11.16 -1.69
CA GLU A 96 32.51 11.45 -2.80
C GLU A 96 31.41 10.40 -2.94
N ASP A 97 31.75 9.14 -3.23
CA ASP A 97 30.76 8.12 -3.57
C ASP A 97 29.92 7.72 -2.35
N TRP A 98 30.58 7.49 -1.20
CA TRP A 98 29.87 7.18 0.05
C TRP A 98 29.16 8.40 0.64
N GLY A 99 29.73 9.59 0.52
CA GLY A 99 29.05 10.85 0.90
C GLY A 99 27.80 11.10 0.07
N ARG A 100 27.88 10.94 -1.26
CA ARG A 100 26.72 11.03 -2.17
C ARG A 100 25.66 9.98 -1.83
N LEU A 101 26.06 8.76 -1.50
CA LEU A 101 25.13 7.72 -1.07
C LEU A 101 24.41 8.11 0.24
N GLU A 102 25.15 8.66 1.21
CA GLU A 102 24.56 9.15 2.46
C GLU A 102 23.53 10.25 2.20
N ASP A 103 23.87 11.25 1.41
CA ASP A 103 22.96 12.34 1.04
C ASP A 103 21.72 11.81 0.31
N TYR A 104 21.92 10.87 -0.61
CA TYR A 104 20.83 10.21 -1.33
C TYR A 104 19.88 9.48 -0.39
N MET A 105 20.41 8.66 0.53
CA MET A 105 19.60 7.94 1.51
C MET A 105 18.85 8.88 2.46
N LYS A 106 19.45 10.00 2.86
CA LYS A 106 18.78 11.02 3.68
C LYS A 106 17.65 11.74 2.94
N SER A 107 17.75 11.84 1.61
CA SER A 107 16.72 12.44 0.77
C SER A 107 15.55 11.51 0.45
N ASP A 108 15.64 10.21 0.75
CA ASP A 108 14.57 9.24 0.49
C ASP A 108 13.33 9.51 1.36
N ASN A 109 12.31 10.11 0.75
CA ASN A 109 10.99 10.33 1.33
C ASN A 109 9.87 9.59 0.58
N SER A 110 10.20 8.69 -0.35
CA SER A 110 9.23 7.97 -1.20
C SER A 110 8.15 7.25 -0.40
N SER A 111 8.50 6.68 0.75
CA SER A 111 7.53 6.01 1.64
C SER A 111 6.52 6.98 2.27
N GLN A 112 6.87 8.26 2.44
CA GLN A 112 6.04 9.21 3.19
C GLN A 112 4.74 9.55 2.48
N ASP A 113 4.74 9.70 1.16
CA ASP A 113 3.52 10.05 0.42
C ASP A 113 2.49 8.90 0.48
N LEU A 114 2.92 7.67 0.16
CA LEU A 114 2.06 6.49 0.24
C LEU A 114 1.48 6.30 1.66
N LEU A 115 2.32 6.37 2.69
CA LEU A 115 1.86 6.27 4.08
C LEU A 115 0.86 7.37 4.44
N THR A 116 1.13 8.60 4.03
CA THR A 116 0.22 9.74 4.26
C THR A 116 -1.14 9.51 3.60
N GLN A 117 -1.18 8.99 2.37
CA GLN A 117 -2.43 8.72 1.66
C GLN A 117 -3.22 7.56 2.28
N ILE A 118 -2.54 6.51 2.75
CA ILE A 118 -3.16 5.42 3.51
C ILE A 118 -3.75 5.95 4.82
N MET A 119 -3.01 6.77 5.57
CA MET A 119 -3.46 7.35 6.83
C MET A 119 -4.68 8.25 6.63
N LYS A 120 -4.73 9.06 5.58
CA LYS A 120 -5.89 9.90 5.22
C LYS A 120 -7.16 9.07 4.96
N GLY A 121 -7.02 7.86 4.44
CA GLY A 121 -8.14 6.94 4.16
C GLY A 121 -8.52 6.02 5.33
N LYS A 122 -7.74 6.00 6.42
CA LYS A 122 -7.86 5.01 7.49
C LYS A 122 -9.24 5.00 8.18
N ASN A 123 -9.88 6.16 8.28
CA ASN A 123 -11.22 6.28 8.86
C ASN A 123 -12.34 5.66 7.99
N GLN A 124 -12.07 5.41 6.70
CA GLN A 124 -13.03 4.76 5.79
C GLN A 124 -12.95 3.23 5.87
N ILE A 125 -11.85 2.70 6.42
CA ILE A 125 -11.57 1.27 6.51
C ILE A 125 -12.22 0.72 7.79
N PRO A 126 -13.16 -0.25 7.69
CA PRO A 126 -13.75 -0.85 8.88
C PRO A 126 -12.71 -1.64 9.67
N SER A 127 -12.90 -1.72 10.98
CA SER A 127 -12.07 -2.59 11.82
C SER A 127 -12.34 -4.07 11.49
N LYS A 128 -11.37 -4.93 11.83
CA LYS A 128 -11.53 -6.39 11.70
C LYS A 128 -12.74 -6.90 12.47
N ASP A 129 -13.01 -6.37 13.66
CA ASP A 129 -14.15 -6.74 14.50
C ASP A 129 -15.49 -6.43 13.84
N ILE A 130 -15.61 -5.23 13.26
CA ILE A 130 -16.80 -4.77 12.54
C ILE A 130 -17.05 -5.65 11.31
N LEU A 131 -15.98 -5.98 10.57
CA LEU A 131 -16.05 -6.85 9.40
C LEU A 131 -16.48 -8.28 9.79
N ASN A 132 -15.86 -8.87 10.80
CA ASN A 132 -16.16 -10.22 11.27
C ASN A 132 -17.58 -10.32 11.88
N LYS A 133 -18.05 -9.27 12.58
CA LYS A 133 -19.43 -9.18 13.07
C LYS A 133 -20.42 -9.18 11.91
N SER A 134 -20.17 -8.35 10.89
CA SER A 134 -21.04 -8.26 9.71
C SER A 134 -21.10 -9.58 8.93
N LEU A 135 -19.99 -10.33 8.87
CA LEU A 135 -19.97 -11.67 8.28
C LEU A 135 -20.86 -12.66 9.05
N ARG A 136 -20.78 -12.67 10.39
CA ARG A 136 -21.65 -13.50 11.24
C ARG A 136 -23.13 -13.20 11.07
N ASP A 137 -23.50 -11.93 10.87
CA ASP A 137 -24.89 -11.54 10.63
C ASP A 137 -25.38 -12.01 9.25
N LEU A 138 -24.51 -12.04 8.24
CA LEU A 138 -24.80 -12.61 6.93
C LEU A 138 -24.92 -14.15 6.98
N GLU A 139 -24.05 -14.84 7.72
CA GLU A 139 -24.16 -16.29 7.97
C GLU A 139 -25.56 -16.65 8.49
N LYS A 140 -26.01 -15.96 9.56
CA LYS A 140 -27.30 -16.19 10.21
C LYS A 140 -28.51 -15.87 9.33
N SER A 141 -28.43 -14.82 8.52
CA SER A 141 -29.56 -14.34 7.72
C SER A 141 -29.67 -14.97 6.34
N LYS A 142 -28.56 -15.46 5.77
CA LYS A 142 -28.49 -15.93 4.39
C LYS A 142 -27.96 -17.37 4.25
N GLY A 143 -27.56 -18.03 5.34
CA GLY A 143 -27.03 -19.40 5.32
C GLY A 143 -25.70 -19.53 4.59
N ILE A 144 -24.90 -18.47 4.57
CA ILE A 144 -23.59 -18.44 3.88
C ILE A 144 -22.55 -19.16 4.76
N ASP A 145 -21.79 -20.08 4.17
CA ASP A 145 -20.62 -20.71 4.82
C ASP A 145 -19.41 -19.75 4.81
N PRO A 146 -18.91 -19.34 5.98
CA PRO A 146 -17.95 -18.25 6.13
C PRO A 146 -16.48 -18.66 6.22
N GLU A 147 -16.14 -19.95 6.27
CA GLU A 147 -14.83 -20.43 6.77
C GLU A 147 -13.62 -19.73 6.10
N ASN A 148 -13.75 -19.31 4.83
CA ASN A 148 -12.67 -18.64 4.09
C ASN A 148 -12.74 -17.09 4.10
N TYR A 149 -13.71 -16.48 4.77
CA TYR A 149 -13.95 -15.02 4.73
C TYR A 149 -13.61 -14.29 6.04
N ARG A 150 -13.31 -15.02 7.13
CA ARG A 150 -12.98 -14.41 8.43
C ARG A 150 -11.58 -13.82 8.40
N VAL A 151 -11.42 -12.62 8.94
CA VAL A 151 -10.11 -11.99 9.10
C VAL A 151 -9.58 -12.32 10.49
N MET A 152 -8.43 -12.99 10.57
CA MET A 152 -7.77 -13.29 11.84
C MET A 152 -7.39 -12.00 12.59
N LEU A 153 -7.64 -11.97 13.90
CA LEU A 153 -7.38 -10.82 14.76
C LEU A 153 -5.87 -10.57 14.91
#